data_AF-A0A947BH78-F1
#
_entry.id   AF-A0A947BH78-F1
#
_cell.length_a   1.000
_cell.length_b   1.000
_cell.length_c   1.000
_cell.angle_alpha   90.00
_cell.angle_beta   90.00
_cell.angle_gamma   90.00
#
_symmetry.space_group_name_H-M   'P 1'
#
loop_
_entity.id
_entity.type
_entity.pdbx_description
1 polymer ?
#
loop_
_entity_poly.entity_id
_entity_poly.type
_entity_poly.pdbx_seq_one_letter_code
_entity_poly.pdbx_strand_id
1 'polypeptide(L)'
;MKPTELLKVAAIALLTSGIMVGCQQSSDEMTEVAMEEECQGATPEVRNAIYAAKLKNARARNLGADWEENAKIIEEAEQAAADCENVRAKILANKAEDAAADAIAMMSQPMEEETEMVEESPYLGGYLVVSGDNLWNIAGQDTIYGNPFMWPLIYKTNSGQIKDADLIFP
;
A
#
# COMPACT_ATOMS: atom_id res chain seq x y z
N MET A 1 20.88 -8.01 48.45
CA MET A 1 19.90 -8.89 49.12
C MET A 1 19.14 -9.63 48.02
N LYS A 2 19.01 -10.97 48.13
CA LYS A 2 18.41 -11.86 47.12
C LYS A 2 16.85 -11.77 47.14
N PRO A 3 16.07 -12.56 46.37
CA PRO A 3 15.34 -12.10 45.19
C PRO A 3 13.85 -12.53 45.21
N THR A 4 13.16 -12.39 44.06
CA THR A 4 12.09 -13.28 43.52
C THR A 4 10.84 -13.59 44.36
N GLU A 5 9.65 -13.44 43.76
CA GLU A 5 8.83 -14.58 43.28
C GLU A 5 7.39 -14.14 42.95
N LEU A 6 6.89 -14.66 41.84
CA LEU A 6 5.51 -14.66 41.35
C LEU A 6 4.57 -15.50 42.24
N LEU A 7 3.32 -15.65 41.78
CA LEU A 7 2.26 -16.61 42.17
C LEU A 7 1.23 -16.04 43.18
N LYS A 8 -0.10 -16.13 43.02
CA LYS A 8 -0.95 -17.22 42.46
C LYS A 8 -2.29 -16.68 41.96
N VAL A 9 -2.70 -17.15 40.77
CA VAL A 9 -4.11 -17.20 40.34
C VAL A 9 -4.83 -18.22 41.22
N ALA A 10 -5.89 -17.82 41.90
CA ALA A 10 -6.75 -18.72 42.68
C ALA A 10 -7.94 -19.14 41.82
N ALA A 11 -7.89 -20.34 41.26
CA ALA A 11 -9.06 -21.03 40.71
C ALA A 11 -9.79 -21.74 41.87
N ILE A 12 -11.00 -21.28 42.21
CA ILE A 12 -11.88 -21.98 43.15
C ILE A 12 -12.94 -22.71 42.33
N ALA A 13 -12.70 -24.00 42.08
CA ALA A 13 -13.70 -24.91 41.56
C ALA A 13 -14.57 -25.41 42.73
N LEU A 14 -15.83 -24.95 42.81
CA LEU A 14 -16.84 -25.50 43.71
C LEU A 14 -17.63 -26.59 42.98
N LEU A 15 -17.19 -27.83 43.20
CA LEU A 15 -17.93 -29.06 42.91
C LEU A 15 -19.01 -29.24 43.99
N THR A 16 -20.27 -28.96 43.65
CA THR A 16 -21.42 -29.41 44.46
C THR A 16 -22.14 -30.54 43.75
N SER A 17 -22.11 -31.69 44.41
CA SER A 17 -22.73 -32.96 44.03
C SER A 17 -24.21 -32.86 43.70
N GLY A 18 -24.63 -33.67 42.72
CA GLY A 18 -25.98 -33.67 42.15
C GLY A 18 -27.08 -34.26 43.04
N ILE A 19 -28.31 -34.06 42.60
CA ILE A 19 -29.52 -34.71 43.13
C ILE A 19 -30.49 -35.01 41.98
N MET A 20 -30.90 -36.28 41.95
CA MET A 20 -32.13 -36.94 41.45
C MET A 20 -32.76 -36.57 40.10
N VAL A 21 -32.97 -37.64 39.31
CA VAL A 21 -33.95 -37.72 38.22
C VAL A 21 -35.38 -37.59 38.78
N GLY A 22 -36.11 -36.58 38.31
CA GLY A 22 -37.55 -36.45 38.45
C GLY A 22 -38.12 -35.67 37.27
N CYS A 23 -39.05 -36.27 36.52
CA CYS A 23 -39.76 -35.58 35.43
C CYS A 23 -40.80 -34.62 36.00
N GLN A 24 -40.57 -33.31 35.93
CA GLN A 24 -41.66 -32.34 35.87
C GLN A 24 -41.22 -31.04 35.18
N GLN A 25 -42.10 -30.62 34.28
CA GLN A 25 -42.04 -29.50 33.37
C GLN A 25 -41.94 -28.15 34.10
N SER A 26 -40.95 -27.32 33.74
CA SER A 26 -40.99 -25.87 33.96
C SER A 26 -40.20 -25.16 32.86
N SER A 27 -40.87 -24.20 32.25
CA SER A 27 -40.37 -23.25 31.26
C SER A 27 -39.22 -22.40 31.82
N ASP A 28 -38.50 -21.79 30.88
CA ASP A 28 -37.49 -20.73 31.05
C ASP A 28 -36.15 -21.15 31.66
N GLU A 29 -35.19 -21.39 30.77
CA GLU A 29 -33.94 -20.64 30.86
C GLU A 29 -33.36 -20.52 29.44
N MET A 30 -33.72 -19.43 28.77
CA MET A 30 -33.01 -18.98 27.58
C MET A 30 -31.65 -18.48 28.07
N THR A 31 -30.68 -19.40 28.18
CA THR A 31 -29.29 -19.04 28.37
C THR A 31 -28.88 -18.29 27.12
N GLU A 32 -28.94 -16.96 27.21
CA GLU A 32 -28.29 -16.05 26.28
C GLU A 32 -26.78 -16.31 26.43
N VAL A 33 -26.29 -17.32 25.71
CA VAL A 33 -24.86 -17.48 25.49
C VAL A 33 -24.49 -16.29 24.64
N ALA A 34 -24.05 -15.22 25.30
CA ALA A 34 -23.22 -14.21 24.67
C ALA A 34 -21.96 -14.95 24.18
N MET A 35 -22.05 -15.50 22.97
CA MET A 35 -20.88 -15.92 22.21
C MET A 35 -20.05 -14.66 22.03
N GLU A 36 -19.03 -14.50 22.87
CA GLU A 36 -17.94 -13.57 22.60
C GLU A 36 -17.39 -13.98 21.22
N GLU A 37 -17.68 -13.19 20.17
CA GLU A 37 -17.04 -13.39 18.87
C GLU A 37 -15.54 -13.27 19.08
N GLU A 38 -14.83 -14.39 19.07
CA GLU A 38 -13.38 -14.40 19.13
C GLU A 38 -12.83 -13.55 17.97
N CYS A 39 -12.00 -12.57 18.32
CA CYS A 39 -11.31 -11.72 17.36
C CYS A 39 -10.54 -12.58 16.34
N GLN A 40 -11.04 -12.63 15.11
CA GLN A 40 -10.43 -13.40 14.00
C GLN A 40 -9.20 -12.69 13.40
N GLY A 41 -8.75 -11.60 14.02
CA GLY A 41 -7.69 -10.74 13.56
C GLY A 41 -8.06 -9.86 12.37
N ALA A 42 -7.04 -9.23 11.80
CA ALA A 42 -7.17 -8.36 10.64
C ALA A 42 -7.54 -9.14 9.37
N THR A 43 -8.57 -8.70 8.67
CA THR A 43 -8.96 -9.30 7.38
C THR A 43 -7.82 -9.17 6.36
N PRO A 44 -7.76 -10.04 5.33
CA PRO A 44 -6.80 -9.88 4.24
C PRO A 44 -6.85 -8.49 3.59
N GLU A 45 -8.05 -7.90 3.47
CA GLU A 45 -8.24 -6.57 2.91
C GLU A 45 -7.57 -5.48 3.76
N VAL A 46 -7.77 -5.51 5.08
CA VAL A 46 -7.13 -4.56 6.01
C VAL A 46 -5.61 -4.69 6.00
N ARG A 47 -5.10 -5.93 5.98
CA ARG A 47 -3.65 -6.19 5.88
C ARG A 47 -3.05 -5.63 4.60
N ASN A 48 -3.75 -5.79 3.47
CA ASN A 48 -3.32 -5.25 2.19
C ASN A 48 -3.32 -3.71 2.19
N ALA A 49 -4.33 -3.08 2.77
CA ALA A 49 -4.42 -1.61 2.88
C ALA A 49 -3.28 -1.05 3.74
N ILE A 50 -3.01 -1.64 4.92
CA ILE A 50 -1.89 -1.23 5.78
C ILE A 50 -0.55 -1.39 5.07
N TYR A 51 -0.38 -2.49 4.32
CA TYR A 51 0.83 -2.72 3.53
C TYR A 51 1.02 -1.66 2.44
N ALA A 52 -0.05 -1.30 1.70
CA ALA A 52 -0.01 -0.26 0.68
C ALA A 52 0.36 1.11 1.28
N ALA A 53 -0.25 1.48 2.41
CA ALA A 53 0.06 2.70 3.15
C ALA A 53 1.54 2.75 3.57
N LYS A 54 2.07 1.65 4.12
CA LYS A 54 3.48 1.53 4.51
C LYS A 54 4.44 1.70 3.34
N LEU A 55 4.18 0.98 2.25
CA LEU A 55 5.03 1.02 1.06
C LEU A 55 5.06 2.42 0.46
N LYS A 56 3.90 3.07 0.36
CA LYS A 56 3.79 4.42 -0.20
C LYS A 56 4.40 5.47 0.72
N ASN A 57 4.22 5.36 2.04
CA ASN A 57 4.87 6.24 3.01
C ASN A 57 6.40 6.10 2.97
N ALA A 58 6.93 4.87 2.81
CA ALA A 58 8.37 4.65 2.62
C ALA A 58 8.89 5.32 1.34
N ARG A 59 8.12 5.28 0.25
CA ARG A 59 8.45 6.01 -0.99
C ARG A 59 8.46 7.53 -0.76
N ALA A 60 7.47 8.08 -0.08
CA ALA A 60 7.41 9.51 0.26
C ALA A 60 8.67 9.95 1.04
N ARG A 61 9.07 9.17 2.06
CA ARG A 61 10.31 9.39 2.82
C ARG A 61 11.56 9.39 1.96
N ASN A 62 11.68 8.43 1.03
CA ASN A 62 12.82 8.36 0.11
C ASN A 62 12.90 9.57 -0.84
N LEU A 63 11.78 10.24 -1.09
CA LEU A 63 11.72 11.48 -1.88
C LEU A 63 11.98 12.74 -1.03
N GLY A 64 12.11 12.61 0.29
CA GLY A 64 12.31 13.72 1.22
C GLY A 64 11.05 14.22 1.91
N ALA A 65 9.88 13.62 1.64
CA ALA A 65 8.62 13.91 2.34
C ALA A 65 8.48 12.99 3.56
N ASP A 66 9.39 13.15 4.54
CA ASP A 66 9.22 12.48 5.83
C ASP A 66 8.31 13.31 6.73
N TRP A 67 7.18 12.71 7.10
CA TRP A 67 6.11 13.34 7.87
C TRP A 67 5.73 12.37 8.99
N GLU A 68 6.15 12.73 10.20
CA GLU A 68 6.03 11.90 11.40
C GLU A 68 4.57 11.52 11.69
N GLU A 69 3.64 12.46 11.47
CA GLU A 69 2.22 12.25 11.73
C GLU A 69 1.63 11.08 10.92
N ASN A 70 2.10 10.85 9.68
CA ASN A 70 1.59 9.73 8.91
C ASN A 70 2.11 8.38 9.36
N ALA A 71 3.34 8.35 9.87
CA ALA A 71 3.88 7.16 10.51
C ALA A 71 3.00 6.73 11.68
N LYS A 72 2.54 7.72 12.46
CA LYS A 72 1.62 7.51 13.57
C LYS A 72 0.24 7.04 13.12
N ILE A 73 -0.32 7.59 12.03
CA ILE A 73 -1.59 7.10 11.48
C ILE A 73 -1.47 5.62 11.05
N ILE A 74 -0.34 5.23 10.47
CA ILE A 74 -0.07 3.83 10.11
C ILE A 74 0.01 2.95 11.37
N GLU A 75 0.69 3.41 12.42
CA GLU A 75 0.75 2.70 13.71
C GLU A 75 -0.65 2.55 14.34
N GLU A 76 -1.47 3.59 14.31
CA GLU A 76 -2.87 3.53 14.76
C GLU A 76 -3.70 2.56 13.91
N ALA A 77 -3.44 2.47 12.60
CA ALA A 77 -4.10 1.50 11.73
C ALA A 77 -3.71 0.06 12.10
N GLU A 78 -2.45 -0.18 12.44
CA GLU A 78 -1.97 -1.47 12.91
C GLU A 78 -2.54 -1.86 14.26
N GLN A 79 -2.61 -0.93 15.20
CA GLN A 79 -3.22 -1.15 16.50
C GLN A 79 -4.71 -1.46 16.36
N ALA A 80 -5.45 -0.67 15.57
CA ALA A 80 -6.85 -0.93 15.27
C ALA A 80 -7.04 -2.31 14.61
N ALA A 81 -6.12 -2.75 13.75
CA ALA A 81 -6.17 -4.08 13.14
C ALA A 81 -5.90 -5.21 14.16
N ALA A 82 -4.99 -4.99 15.12
CA ALA A 82 -4.72 -5.90 16.22
C ALA A 82 -5.91 -6.02 17.19
N ASP A 83 -6.62 -4.91 17.40
CA ASP A 83 -7.83 -4.83 18.24
C ASP A 83 -9.10 -5.30 17.50
N CYS A 84 -8.96 -5.91 16.32
CA CYS A 84 -10.06 -6.34 15.45
C CYS A 84 -11.01 -5.22 14.98
N GLU A 85 -10.64 -3.95 15.14
CA GLU A 85 -11.35 -2.78 14.61
C GLU A 85 -11.09 -2.62 13.10
N ASN A 86 -11.44 -3.64 12.31
CA ASN A 86 -11.13 -3.75 10.88
C ASN A 86 -11.57 -2.54 10.04
N VAL A 87 -12.75 -1.98 10.33
CA VAL A 87 -13.26 -0.80 9.62
C VAL A 87 -12.39 0.43 9.92
N ARG A 88 -12.07 0.66 11.19
CA ARG A 88 -11.21 1.78 11.60
C ARG A 88 -9.80 1.62 11.04
N ALA A 89 -9.23 0.42 11.13
CA ALA A 89 -7.93 0.10 10.57
C ALA A 89 -7.86 0.43 9.08
N LYS A 90 -8.88 0.04 8.30
CA LYS A 90 -8.96 0.34 6.86
C LYS A 90 -9.05 1.85 6.60
N ILE A 91 -9.86 2.58 7.36
CA ILE A 91 -10.00 4.03 7.21
C ILE A 91 -8.66 4.73 7.48
N LEU A 92 -7.98 4.35 8.56
CA LEU A 92 -6.67 4.91 8.91
C LEU A 92 -5.60 4.57 7.85
N ALA A 93 -5.58 3.32 7.38
CA ALA A 93 -4.67 2.88 6.33
C ALA A 93 -4.89 3.66 5.02
N ASN A 94 -6.12 3.78 4.55
CA ASN A 94 -6.45 4.54 3.35
C ASN A 94 -6.08 6.02 3.50
N LYS A 95 -6.41 6.64 4.66
CA LYS A 95 -6.02 8.02 4.95
C LYS A 95 -4.51 8.22 4.86
N ALA A 96 -3.74 7.28 5.41
CA ALA A 96 -2.29 7.34 5.38
C ALA A 96 -1.70 7.10 3.98
N GLU A 97 -2.34 6.23 3.20
CA GLU A 97 -1.99 5.98 1.81
C GLU A 97 -2.26 7.21 0.93
N ASP A 98 -3.44 7.81 1.04
CA ASP A 98 -3.86 8.97 0.24
C ASP A 98 -2.93 10.15 0.50
N ALA A 99 -2.69 10.49 1.75
CA ALA A 99 -1.84 11.63 2.03
C ALA A 99 -0.34 11.34 1.77
N ALA A 100 0.09 10.07 1.73
CA ALA A 100 1.40 9.72 1.18
C ALA A 100 1.42 9.85 -0.35
N ALA A 101 0.32 9.55 -1.04
CA ALA A 101 0.20 9.79 -2.49
C ALA A 101 0.25 11.29 -2.79
N ASP A 102 -0.45 12.12 -2.03
CA ASP A 102 -0.44 13.58 -2.18
C ASP A 102 0.96 14.14 -1.95
N ALA A 103 1.65 13.69 -0.90
CA ALA A 103 3.03 14.11 -0.64
C ALA A 103 3.98 13.69 -1.77
N ILE A 104 3.85 12.46 -2.28
CA ILE A 104 4.61 12.01 -3.45
C ILE A 104 4.26 12.87 -4.66
N ALA A 105 2.99 13.20 -4.90
CA ALA A 105 2.57 14.03 -6.03
C ALA A 105 3.11 15.46 -5.94
N MET A 106 3.13 16.04 -4.74
CA MET A 106 3.74 17.35 -4.48
C MET A 106 5.25 17.34 -4.74
N MET A 107 5.94 16.25 -4.37
CA MET A 107 7.38 16.11 -4.60
C MET A 107 7.76 15.65 -6.00
N SER A 108 6.84 14.95 -6.66
CA SER A 108 6.98 14.42 -8.02
C SER A 108 6.29 15.32 -9.04
N GLN A 109 5.92 16.55 -8.66
CA GLN A 109 5.50 17.52 -9.66
C GLN A 109 6.64 17.56 -10.69
N PRO A 110 6.37 17.32 -11.99
CA PRO A 110 7.25 17.93 -12.95
C PRO A 110 7.27 19.41 -12.57
N MET A 111 8.41 20.07 -12.78
CA MET A 111 8.39 21.49 -13.02
C MET A 111 7.23 21.78 -13.99
N GLU A 112 6.04 22.10 -13.45
CA GLU A 112 5.04 22.91 -14.11
C GLU A 112 5.65 24.32 -14.09
N GLU A 113 6.79 24.46 -14.78
CA GLU A 113 7.05 25.68 -15.52
C GLU A 113 5.84 25.77 -16.45
N GLU A 114 4.90 26.60 -16.00
CA GLU A 114 4.58 27.78 -16.77
C GLU A 114 4.81 27.53 -18.26
N THR A 115 3.73 27.20 -18.95
CA THR A 115 3.64 27.35 -20.40
C THR A 115 3.75 28.85 -20.73
N GLU A 116 4.90 29.47 -20.44
CA GLU A 116 5.36 30.66 -21.12
C GLU A 116 5.78 30.20 -22.51
N MET A 117 4.90 30.46 -23.46
CA MET A 117 5.16 30.73 -24.87
C MET A 117 6.62 30.48 -25.34
N VAL A 118 6.98 29.21 -25.53
CA VAL A 118 8.05 28.87 -26.46
C VAL A 118 7.38 28.72 -27.81
N GLU A 119 7.78 29.57 -28.75
CA GLU A 119 7.30 29.61 -30.12
C GLU A 119 7.14 28.21 -30.72
N GLU A 120 6.09 28.05 -31.54
CA GLU A 120 5.88 26.88 -32.39
C GLU A 120 7.16 26.50 -33.15
N SER A 121 7.92 25.56 -32.60
CA SER A 121 8.88 24.79 -33.38
C SER A 121 8.09 23.69 -34.11
N PRO A 122 8.21 23.55 -35.44
CA PRO A 122 7.37 22.67 -36.25
C PRO A 122 7.67 21.16 -36.07
N TYR A 123 8.27 20.74 -34.96
CA TYR A 123 8.66 19.36 -34.68
C TYR A 123 7.74 18.70 -33.63
N LEU A 124 6.43 18.76 -33.84
CA LEU A 124 5.47 17.99 -33.06
C LEU A 124 5.45 16.53 -33.53
N GLY A 125 6.19 15.67 -32.83
CA GLY A 125 5.95 14.21 -32.80
C GLY A 125 7.09 13.29 -33.25
N GLY A 126 8.28 13.81 -33.57
CA GLY A 126 9.42 13.01 -34.03
C GLY A 126 10.66 13.22 -33.17
N TYR A 127 11.43 12.15 -32.96
CA TYR A 127 12.76 12.20 -32.35
C TYR A 127 13.82 12.20 -33.46
N LEU A 128 14.73 13.17 -33.46
CA LEU A 128 15.86 13.21 -34.40
C LEU A 128 17.03 12.42 -33.82
N VAL A 129 17.42 11.35 -34.50
CA VAL A 129 18.55 10.51 -34.11
C VAL A 129 19.83 11.33 -34.15
N VAL A 130 20.61 11.30 -33.07
CA VAL A 130 21.95 11.91 -33.04
C VAL A 130 23.03 10.83 -33.01
N SER A 131 24.28 11.23 -33.26
CA SER A 131 25.41 10.30 -33.25
C SER A 131 25.54 9.63 -31.87
N GLY A 132 25.58 8.30 -31.86
CA GLY A 132 25.67 7.49 -30.64
C GLY A 132 24.32 6.97 -30.12
N ASP A 133 23.20 7.35 -30.74
CA ASP A 133 21.89 6.81 -30.39
C ASP A 133 21.72 5.36 -30.84
N ASN A 134 20.90 4.64 -30.08
CA ASN A 134 20.32 3.37 -30.45
C ASN A 134 18.87 3.34 -29.94
N LEU A 135 18.05 2.45 -30.52
CA LEU A 135 16.62 2.40 -30.19
C LEU A 135 16.34 2.12 -28.71
N TRP A 136 17.26 1.40 -28.04
CA TRP A 136 17.17 1.09 -26.61
C TRP A 136 17.29 2.35 -25.75
N ASN A 137 18.32 3.16 -26.00
CA ASN A 137 18.56 4.40 -25.26
C ASN A 137 17.48 5.44 -25.56
N ILE A 138 17.00 5.53 -26.80
CA ILE A 138 15.88 6.43 -27.17
C ILE A 138 14.61 6.03 -26.42
N ALA A 139 14.26 4.74 -26.38
CA ALA A 139 13.10 4.26 -25.60
C ALA A 139 13.28 4.45 -24.08
N GLY A 140 14.52 4.46 -23.61
CA GLY A 140 14.87 4.70 -22.21
C GLY A 140 14.69 6.14 -21.75
N GLN A 141 14.55 7.11 -22.66
CA GLN A 141 14.32 8.51 -22.28
C GLN A 141 12.93 8.69 -21.68
N ASP A 142 12.86 9.41 -20.55
CA ASP A 142 11.61 9.69 -19.84
C ASP A 142 10.57 10.42 -20.71
N THR A 143 11.05 11.24 -21.66
CA THR A 143 10.23 11.98 -22.63
C THR A 143 9.67 11.12 -23.77
N ILE A 144 10.17 9.89 -23.94
CA ILE A 144 9.73 8.96 -24.99
C ILE A 144 8.87 7.83 -24.38
N TYR A 145 9.47 6.94 -23.59
CA TYR A 145 8.76 5.84 -22.92
C TYR A 145 9.23 5.58 -21.48
N GLY A 146 10.38 6.12 -21.06
CA GLY A 146 11.00 5.82 -19.76
C GLY A 146 11.31 4.33 -19.55
N ASN A 147 11.32 3.54 -20.63
CA ASN A 147 11.50 2.10 -20.58
C ASN A 147 12.27 1.62 -21.81
N PRO A 148 13.56 1.28 -21.65
CA PRO A 148 14.38 0.83 -22.77
C PRO A 148 13.84 -0.43 -23.47
N PHE A 149 13.10 -1.30 -22.77
CA PHE A 149 12.48 -2.50 -23.35
C PHE A 149 11.35 -2.19 -24.35
N MET A 150 10.90 -0.92 -24.44
CA MET A 150 9.88 -0.48 -25.39
C MET A 150 10.44 -0.07 -26.76
N TRP A 151 11.76 -0.19 -26.97
CA TRP A 151 12.38 0.02 -28.28
C TRP A 151 11.71 -0.72 -29.46
N PRO A 152 11.11 -1.92 -29.30
CA PRO A 152 10.43 -2.59 -30.42
C PRO A 152 9.21 -1.81 -30.92
N LEU A 153 8.58 -0.98 -30.09
CA LEU A 153 7.47 -0.11 -30.50
C LEU A 153 7.96 0.99 -31.45
N ILE A 154 9.15 1.56 -31.19
CA ILE A 154 9.79 2.54 -32.06
C ILE A 154 10.11 1.90 -33.42
N TYR A 155 10.74 0.72 -33.40
CA TYR A 155 11.07 -0.04 -34.61
C TYR A 155 9.82 -0.39 -35.43
N LYS A 156 8.77 -0.90 -34.77
CA LYS A 156 7.53 -1.31 -35.43
C LYS A 156 6.83 -0.12 -36.10
N THR A 157 6.71 0.99 -35.38
CA THR A 157 6.04 2.22 -35.87
C THR A 157 6.80 2.82 -37.06
N ASN A 158 8.13 2.68 -37.09
CA ASN A 158 9.00 3.23 -38.11
C ASN A 158 9.55 2.18 -39.08
N SER A 159 8.95 0.98 -39.16
CA SER A 159 9.43 -0.14 -39.99
C SER A 159 9.51 0.18 -41.49
N GLY A 160 8.79 1.22 -41.94
CA GLY A 160 8.95 1.78 -43.28
C GLY A 160 10.32 2.44 -43.51
N GLN A 161 10.89 3.06 -42.47
CA GLN A 161 12.09 3.89 -42.50
C GLN A 161 13.32 3.16 -41.94
N ILE A 162 13.16 2.44 -40.83
CA ILE A 162 14.24 1.69 -40.17
C ILE A 162 14.24 0.26 -40.74
N LYS A 163 15.31 -0.10 -41.44
CA LYS A 163 15.47 -1.45 -42.03
C LYS A 163 16.17 -2.42 -41.10
N ASP A 164 17.05 -1.91 -40.26
CA ASP A 164 17.79 -2.65 -39.27
C ASP A 164 17.73 -1.88 -37.95
N ALA A 165 17.32 -2.54 -36.88
CA ALA A 165 17.16 -1.95 -35.56
C ALA A 165 18.49 -1.46 -34.96
N ASP A 166 19.61 -2.07 -35.39
CA ASP A 166 20.95 -1.73 -34.93
C ASP A 166 21.57 -0.57 -35.74
N LEU A 167 20.95 -0.15 -36.86
CA LEU A 167 21.48 0.84 -37.77
C LEU A 167 20.52 2.03 -37.94
N ILE A 168 20.63 2.97 -37.01
CA ILE A 168 19.97 4.28 -37.08
C ILE A 168 21.03 5.38 -37.18
N PHE A 169 20.75 6.41 -37.98
CA PHE A 169 21.68 7.51 -38.25
C PHE A 169 20.92 8.84 -38.31
N PRO A 170 21.60 9.97 -38.04
CA PRO A 170 21.07 11.32 -38.29
C PRO A 170 20.69 11.58 -39.74
#